data_AF-A0AAF0TU26-F1
#
_entry.id   AF-A0AAF0TU26-F1
#
_cell.length_a   1.000
_cell.length_b   1.000
_cell.length_c   1.000
_cell.angle_alpha   90.00
_cell.angle_beta   90.00
_cell.angle_gamma   90.00
#
_symmetry.space_group_name_H-M   'P 1'
#
loop_
_entity.id
_entity.type
_entity.pdbx_description
1 polymer ?
#
loop_
_entity_poly.entity_id
_entity_poly.type
_entity_poly.pdbx_seq_one_letter_code
_entity_poly.pdbx_strand_id
1 'polypeptide(L)'
;MKWVLYQLSTLDCLQGPALCLWKYEMRRFEKCEKKLARWKSQYLSMGGKLTLINSVLDALPTYMMSLFPIPLGIINRLDSIRRKFLWQGNTDRKGYHLVKWKAVINEKRFGGLGIKNLKNQSKALRMRWLWKYSNENRSLWVRVIKAKYEENDNWMTKEVTTPYGVSLWKSIRILWNEFKVNTIVKVADGVKTVFWKAD
;
A
#
# COMPACT_ATOMS: atom_id res chain seq x y z
N MET A 1 -4.10 31.68 1.28
CA MET A 1 -3.18 30.59 1.67
C MET A 1 -3.59 29.87 2.97
N LYS A 2 -4.89 29.61 3.21
CA LYS A 2 -5.36 28.80 4.37
C LYS A 2 -5.90 27.41 3.98
N TRP A 3 -6.07 27.14 2.68
CA TRP A 3 -6.65 25.89 2.17
C TRP A 3 -5.68 24.70 2.17
N VAL A 4 -4.37 24.93 2.06
CA VAL A 4 -3.36 23.85 2.04
C VAL A 4 -3.19 23.18 3.41
N LEU A 5 -3.43 23.92 4.50
CA LEU A 5 -3.33 23.38 5.86
C LEU A 5 -4.54 22.52 6.27
N TYR A 6 -5.72 22.74 5.66
CA TYR A 6 -6.92 21.94 5.95
C TYR A 6 -6.90 20.55 5.29
N GLN A 7 -6.14 20.39 4.20
CA GLN A 7 -5.92 19.08 3.57
C GLN A 7 -4.93 18.20 4.35
N LEU A 8 -4.07 18.78 5.18
CA LEU A 8 -3.16 18.02 6.05
C LEU A 8 -3.82 17.61 7.38
N SER A 9 -4.70 18.45 7.96
CA SER A 9 -5.39 18.10 9.23
C SER A 9 -6.45 17.00 9.09
N THR A 10 -7.07 16.86 7.91
CA THR A 10 -8.04 15.77 7.65
C THR A 10 -7.37 14.40 7.45
N LEU A 11 -6.07 14.36 7.16
CA LEU A 11 -5.27 13.13 7.11
C LEU A 11 -4.88 12.61 8.50
N ASP A 12 -4.85 13.48 9.51
CA ASP A 12 -4.53 13.10 10.89
C ASP A 12 -5.72 12.47 11.63
N CYS A 13 -6.96 12.95 11.39
CA CYS A 13 -8.18 12.30 11.90
C CYS A 13 -8.48 10.95 11.24
N LEU A 14 -8.02 10.72 10.00
CA LEU A 14 -8.13 9.43 9.30
C LEU A 14 -7.26 8.32 9.90
N GLN A 15 -6.42 8.65 10.89
CA GLN A 15 -5.33 7.81 11.33
C GLN A 15 -5.41 7.36 12.79
N GLY A 16 -6.34 7.80 13.63
CA GLY A 16 -6.41 7.36 15.04
C GLY A 16 -6.38 5.83 15.24
N PRO A 17 -7.43 5.10 14.83
CA PRO A 17 -7.48 3.64 14.96
C PRO A 17 -6.51 2.93 14.01
N ALA A 18 -6.32 3.44 12.79
CA ALA A 18 -5.41 2.86 11.81
C ALA A 18 -3.94 2.95 12.27
N LEU A 19 -3.50 4.06 12.88
CA LEU A 19 -2.17 4.21 13.48
C LEU A 19 -1.99 3.23 14.64
N CYS A 20 -3.00 3.03 15.47
CA CYS A 20 -2.92 2.04 16.56
C CYS A 20 -2.71 0.62 16.01
N LEU A 21 -3.45 0.25 14.96
CA LEU A 21 -3.26 -1.03 14.28
C LEU A 21 -1.88 -1.14 13.63
N TRP A 22 -1.41 -0.09 12.96
CA TRP A 22 -0.07 -0.07 12.37
C TRP A 22 1.04 -0.08 13.43
N LYS A 23 0.84 0.53 14.60
CA LYS A 23 1.76 0.46 15.74
C LYS A 23 1.85 -0.97 16.29
N TYR A 24 0.73 -1.67 16.38
CA TYR A 24 0.71 -3.09 16.75
C TYR A 24 1.46 -3.95 15.72
N GLU A 25 1.16 -3.75 14.44
CA GLU A 25 1.82 -4.47 13.35
C GLU A 25 3.33 -4.19 13.33
N MET A 26 3.73 -2.94 13.57
CA MET A 26 5.14 -2.55 13.71
C MET A 26 5.83 -3.28 14.87
N ARG A 27 5.16 -3.47 16.00
CA ARG A 27 5.68 -4.29 17.11
C ARG A 27 5.86 -5.75 16.70
N ARG A 28 4.98 -6.29 15.85
CA ARG A 28 5.11 -7.63 15.28
C ARG A 28 6.34 -7.72 14.36
N PHE A 29 6.57 -6.71 13.53
CA PHE A 29 7.78 -6.61 12.69
C PHE A 29 9.07 -6.65 13.49
N GLU A 30 9.16 -5.85 14.55
CA GLU A 30 10.34 -5.80 15.41
C GLU A 30 10.59 -7.15 16.10
N LYS A 31 9.53 -7.85 16.51
CA LYS A 31 9.66 -9.20 17.06
C LYS A 31 10.15 -10.20 16.01
N CYS A 32 9.63 -10.12 14.78
CA CYS A 32 10.06 -10.96 13.67
C CYS A 32 11.53 -10.70 13.32
N GLU A 33 11.94 -9.44 13.22
CA GLU A 33 13.34 -9.09 12.94
C GLU A 33 14.27 -9.58 14.05
N LYS A 34 13.95 -9.39 15.33
CA LYS A 34 14.75 -9.94 16.45
C LYS A 34 14.89 -11.46 16.38
N LYS A 35 13.82 -12.18 16.03
CA LYS A 35 13.85 -13.63 15.84
C LYS A 35 14.74 -14.03 14.66
N LEU A 36 14.62 -13.33 13.53
CA LEU A 36 15.42 -13.59 12.33
C LEU A 36 16.91 -13.27 12.54
N ALA A 37 17.20 -12.17 13.23
CA ALA A 37 18.55 -11.76 13.61
C ALA A 37 19.21 -12.83 14.48
N ARG A 38 18.50 -13.34 15.49
CA ARG A 38 18.99 -14.38 16.41
C ARG A 38 19.20 -15.74 15.73
N TRP A 39 18.38 -16.10 14.74
CA TRP A 39 18.38 -17.47 14.18
C TRP A 39 19.27 -17.64 12.95
N LYS A 40 19.32 -16.67 12.02
CA LYS A 40 19.89 -16.92 10.68
C LYS A 40 20.73 -15.80 10.08
N SER A 41 20.77 -14.62 10.69
CA SER A 41 21.42 -13.47 10.03
C SER A 41 22.95 -13.56 9.92
N GLN A 42 23.62 -14.33 10.79
CA GLN A 42 25.09 -14.48 10.76
C GLN A 42 25.54 -15.49 9.69
N TYR A 43 24.69 -16.48 9.38
CA TYR A 43 25.03 -17.59 8.49
C TYR A 43 24.46 -17.43 7.06
N LEU A 44 23.67 -16.39 6.81
CA LEU A 44 23.07 -16.14 5.49
C LEU A 44 23.96 -15.26 4.62
N SER A 45 24.14 -15.68 3.37
CA SER A 45 24.68 -14.83 2.31
C SER A 45 23.79 -13.61 2.08
N MET A 46 24.34 -12.57 1.41
CA MET A 46 23.58 -11.36 1.06
C MET A 46 22.31 -11.69 0.26
N GLY A 47 22.40 -12.66 -0.66
CA GLY A 47 21.26 -13.15 -1.43
C GLY A 47 20.21 -13.86 -0.56
N GLY A 48 20.63 -14.65 0.42
CA GLY A 48 19.71 -15.27 1.38
C GLY A 48 18.96 -14.25 2.23
N LYS A 49 19.65 -13.19 2.69
CA LYS A 49 19.02 -12.09 3.45
C LYS A 49 17.96 -11.38 2.62
N LEU A 50 18.29 -11.08 1.36
CA LEU A 50 17.36 -10.47 0.40
C LEU A 50 16.10 -11.33 0.20
N THR A 51 16.28 -12.63 -0.03
CA THR A 51 15.15 -13.56 -0.19
C THR A 51 14.24 -13.56 1.04
N LEU A 52 14.82 -13.52 2.24
CA LEU A 52 14.07 -13.52 3.49
C LEU A 52 13.31 -12.22 3.73
N ILE A 53 13.89 -11.07 3.35
CA ILE A 53 13.19 -9.78 3.35
C ILE A 53 11.95 -9.88 2.44
N ASN A 54 12.12 -10.38 1.22
CA ASN A 54 11.06 -10.42 0.21
C ASN A 54 9.97 -11.45 0.51
N SER A 55 10.30 -12.57 1.16
CA SER A 55 9.34 -13.64 1.46
C SER A 55 8.63 -13.44 2.79
N VAL A 56 9.32 -12.96 3.83
CA VAL A 56 8.77 -12.83 5.18
C VAL A 56 8.42 -11.38 5.49
N LEU A 57 9.39 -10.46 5.43
CA LEU A 57 9.18 -9.07 5.87
C LEU A 57 8.29 -8.26 4.91
N ASP A 58 8.23 -8.62 3.65
CA ASP A 58 7.30 -8.02 2.67
C ASP A 58 5.90 -8.65 2.69
N ALA A 59 5.76 -9.89 3.16
CA ALA A 59 4.47 -10.57 3.20
C ALA A 59 3.64 -10.14 4.41
N LEU A 60 4.28 -9.95 5.57
CA LEU A 60 3.62 -9.56 6.82
C LEU A 60 2.70 -8.33 6.71
N PRO A 61 3.10 -7.19 6.09
CA PRO A 61 2.27 -5.99 6.09
C PRO A 61 1.25 -6.03 4.94
N THR A 62 1.34 -7.00 4.02
CA THR A 62 0.59 -7.01 2.75
C THR A 62 -0.91 -6.98 2.98
N TYR A 63 -1.41 -7.68 3.99
CA TYR A 63 -2.81 -7.65 4.35
C TYR A 63 -3.27 -6.24 4.77
N MET A 64 -2.57 -5.62 5.74
CA MET A 64 -2.91 -4.29 6.23
C MET A 64 -2.73 -3.21 5.16
N MET A 65 -1.70 -3.33 4.31
CA MET A 65 -1.45 -2.44 3.17
C MET A 65 -2.56 -2.45 2.13
N SER A 66 -3.26 -3.58 2.00
CA SER A 66 -4.37 -3.73 1.06
C SER A 66 -5.65 -3.04 1.55
N LEU A 67 -5.79 -2.85 2.86
CA LEU A 67 -6.96 -2.27 3.50
C LEU A 67 -6.78 -0.78 3.80
N PHE A 68 -5.61 -0.41 4.32
CA PHE A 68 -5.34 0.94 4.82
C PHE A 68 -4.14 1.59 4.12
N PRO A 69 -4.15 2.94 3.95
CA PRO A 69 -2.94 3.67 3.59
C PRO A 69 -1.87 3.48 4.66
N ILE A 70 -0.64 3.20 4.23
CA ILE A 70 0.50 3.25 5.15
C ILE A 70 0.94 4.71 5.32
N PRO A 71 1.06 5.22 6.55
CA PRO A 71 1.67 6.52 6.80
C PRO A 71 3.18 6.49 6.55
N LEU A 72 3.73 7.62 6.11
CA LEU A 72 5.15 7.74 5.73
C LEU A 72 6.12 7.42 6.87
N GLY A 73 5.77 7.79 8.12
CA GLY A 73 6.62 7.48 9.28
C GLY A 73 6.83 5.97 9.49
N ILE A 74 5.81 5.17 9.19
CA ILE A 74 5.87 3.71 9.34
C ILE A 74 6.64 3.08 8.20
N ILE A 75 6.48 3.59 6.96
CA ILE A 75 7.31 3.20 5.82
C ILE A 75 8.79 3.40 6.14
N ASN A 76 9.16 4.60 6.61
CA ASN A 76 10.55 4.93 6.91
C ASN A 76 11.15 4.02 7.99
N ARG A 77 10.35 3.65 9.01
CA ARG A 77 10.80 2.76 10.07
C ARG A 77 10.88 1.30 9.63
N LEU A 78 9.94 0.81 8.82
CA LEU A 78 10.04 -0.52 8.18
C LEU A 78 11.28 -0.61 7.28
N ASP A 79 11.51 0.41 6.47
CA ASP A 79 12.70 0.52 5.63
C ASP A 79 13.99 0.54 6.45
N SER A 80 13.99 1.19 7.62
CA SER A 80 15.11 1.18 8.55
C SER A 80 15.41 -0.23 9.07
N ILE A 81 14.39 -0.99 9.44
CA ILE A 81 14.53 -2.37 9.90
C ILE A 81 15.10 -3.26 8.79
N ARG A 82 14.56 -3.15 7.57
CA ARG A 82 15.05 -3.90 6.39
C ARG A 82 16.50 -3.56 6.05
N ARG A 83 16.87 -2.27 6.14
CA ARG A 83 18.26 -1.79 5.98
C ARG A 83 19.21 -2.41 6.98
N LYS A 84 18.83 -2.40 8.26
CA LYS A 84 19.65 -2.97 9.34
C LYS A 84 19.83 -4.47 9.12
N PHE A 85 18.75 -5.19 8.80
CA PHE A 85 18.82 -6.62 8.53
C PHE A 85 19.73 -6.96 7.34
N LEU A 86 19.65 -6.18 6.24
CA LEU A 86 20.47 -6.41 5.04
C LEU A 86 21.96 -6.15 5.30
N TRP A 87 22.31 -5.00 5.88
CA TRP A 87 23.69 -4.52 5.98
C TRP A 87 24.41 -4.86 7.30
N GLN A 88 23.71 -4.82 8.44
CA GLN A 88 24.32 -5.00 9.77
C GLN A 88 24.27 -6.46 10.25
N GLY A 89 23.22 -7.20 9.93
CA GLY A 89 22.99 -8.52 10.49
C GLY A 89 23.04 -8.55 12.03
N ASN A 90 23.46 -9.69 12.64
CA ASN A 90 23.55 -9.87 14.10
C ASN A 90 25.00 -9.75 14.61
N THR A 91 25.86 -9.02 13.89
CA THR A 91 27.18 -8.64 14.39
C THR A 91 27.06 -7.27 15.02
N ASP A 92 27.54 -7.11 16.25
CA ASP A 92 27.53 -5.85 17.02
C ASP A 92 28.37 -4.71 16.38
N ARG A 93 28.90 -4.96 15.17
CA ARG A 93 29.63 -4.00 14.35
C ARG A 93 28.67 -3.20 13.48
N LYS A 94 28.84 -1.88 13.44
CA LYS A 94 28.12 -1.00 12.51
C LYS A 94 28.49 -1.37 11.07
N GLY A 95 27.61 -2.12 10.39
CA GLY A 95 27.66 -2.32 8.95
C GLY A 95 27.47 -0.99 8.20
N TYR A 96 28.35 -0.72 7.23
CA TYR A 96 28.27 0.47 6.39
C TYR A 96 27.17 0.32 5.32
N HIS A 97 26.42 1.40 5.09
CA HIS A 97 25.43 1.44 4.01
C HIS A 97 26.14 1.73 2.68
N LEU A 98 26.46 0.68 1.94
CA LEU A 98 27.21 0.79 0.68
C LEU A 98 26.42 1.49 -0.44
N VAL A 99 25.09 1.37 -0.43
CA VAL A 99 24.21 1.88 -1.49
C VAL A 99 23.06 2.67 -0.90
N LYS A 100 22.69 3.78 -1.54
CA LYS A 100 21.49 4.56 -1.20
C LYS A 100 20.25 3.67 -1.23
N TRP A 101 19.44 3.69 -0.17
CA TRP A 101 18.28 2.81 -0.05
C TRP A 101 17.27 2.93 -1.20
N LYS A 102 17.07 4.15 -1.72
CA LYS A 102 16.20 4.39 -2.88
C LYS A 102 16.65 3.60 -4.12
N ALA A 103 17.96 3.41 -4.32
CA ALA A 103 18.47 2.59 -5.42
C ALA A 103 18.29 1.09 -5.15
N VAL A 104 18.42 0.65 -3.89
CA VAL A 104 18.21 -0.75 -3.48
C VAL A 104 16.77 -1.21 -3.71
N ILE A 105 15.79 -0.34 -3.43
CA ILE A 105 14.35 -0.62 -3.59
C ILE A 105 13.91 -0.65 -5.07
N ASN A 106 14.75 -0.20 -6.01
CA ASN A 106 14.38 -0.27 -7.42
C ASN A 106 14.27 -1.73 -7.89
N GLU A 107 13.49 -1.94 -8.94
CA GLU A 107 13.39 -3.26 -9.56
C GLU A 107 14.74 -3.67 -10.16
N LYS A 108 14.98 -4.99 -10.24
CA LYS A 108 16.21 -5.55 -10.81
C LYS A 108 16.47 -5.07 -12.24
N ARG A 109 15.40 -4.83 -13.01
CA ARG A 109 15.48 -4.29 -14.39
C ARG A 109 16.11 -2.90 -14.45
N PHE A 110 15.97 -2.11 -13.40
CA PHE A 110 16.53 -0.76 -13.28
C PHE A 110 17.81 -0.74 -12.42
N GLY A 111 18.49 -1.89 -12.25
CA GLY A 111 19.73 -2.00 -11.48
C GLY A 111 19.55 -1.99 -9.95
N GLY A 112 18.32 -2.16 -9.46
CA GLY A 112 18.05 -2.29 -8.02
C GLY A 112 18.18 -3.73 -7.51
N LEU A 113 18.03 -3.89 -6.20
CA LEU A 113 18.19 -5.20 -5.54
C LEU A 113 16.90 -6.04 -5.58
N GLY A 114 15.78 -5.47 -6.04
CA GLY A 114 14.50 -6.15 -6.10
C GLY A 114 13.78 -6.26 -4.76
N ILE A 115 14.04 -5.34 -3.83
CA ILE A 115 13.21 -5.12 -2.63
C ILE A 115 12.01 -4.29 -3.03
N LYS A 116 10.80 -4.64 -2.59
CA LYS A 116 9.59 -3.91 -3.00
C LYS A 116 9.50 -2.53 -2.36
N ASN A 117 9.09 -1.54 -3.15
CA ASN A 117 8.72 -0.22 -2.64
C ASN A 117 7.37 -0.29 -1.92
N LEU A 118 7.37 -0.21 -0.59
CA LEU A 118 6.16 -0.29 0.23
C LEU A 118 5.09 0.74 -0.14
N LYS A 119 5.50 1.96 -0.50
CA LYS A 119 4.57 3.02 -0.91
C LYS A 119 3.83 2.63 -2.20
N ASN A 120 4.58 2.15 -3.19
CA ASN A 120 4.01 1.72 -4.46
C ASN A 120 3.20 0.43 -4.30
N GLN A 121 3.68 -0.51 -3.49
CA GLN A 121 2.99 -1.77 -3.21
C GLN A 121 1.63 -1.53 -2.52
N SER A 122 1.56 -0.69 -1.48
CA SER A 122 0.28 -0.35 -0.83
C SER A 122 -0.69 0.34 -1.78
N LYS A 123 -0.18 1.19 -2.67
CA LYS A 123 -1.00 1.84 -3.70
C LYS A 123 -1.55 0.82 -4.70
N ALA A 124 -0.69 -0.03 -5.23
CA ALA A 124 -1.05 -1.08 -6.18
C ALA A 124 -2.06 -2.09 -5.60
N LEU A 125 -1.89 -2.49 -4.34
CA LEU A 125 -2.83 -3.40 -3.66
C LEU A 125 -4.23 -2.78 -3.54
N ARG A 126 -4.33 -1.48 -3.29
CA ARG A 126 -5.62 -0.78 -3.27
C ARG A 126 -6.18 -0.54 -4.66
N MET A 127 -5.34 -0.27 -5.65
CA MET A 127 -5.77 -0.22 -7.06
C MET A 127 -6.31 -1.57 -7.54
N ARG A 128 -5.80 -2.70 -7.03
CA ARG A 128 -6.37 -4.03 -7.32
C ARG A 128 -7.84 -4.13 -6.88
N TRP A 129 -8.22 -3.51 -5.77
CA TRP A 129 -9.62 -3.47 -5.34
C TRP A 129 -10.49 -2.64 -6.27
N LEU A 130 -9.96 -1.53 -6.80
CA LEU A 130 -10.63 -0.74 -7.84
C LEU A 130 -10.87 -1.56 -9.12
N TRP A 131 -9.85 -2.30 -9.55
CA TRP A 131 -9.96 -3.20 -10.68
C TRP A 131 -11.04 -4.26 -10.45
N LYS A 132 -11.04 -4.91 -9.29
CA LYS A 132 -12.08 -5.89 -8.92
C LYS A 132 -13.47 -5.28 -8.91
N TYR A 133 -13.63 -4.06 -8.38
CA TYR A 133 -14.92 -3.37 -8.39
C TYR A 133 -15.44 -3.17 -9.82
N SER A 134 -14.57 -2.75 -10.73
CA SER A 134 -14.94 -2.53 -12.13
C SER A 134 -15.34 -3.83 -12.83
N ASN A 135 -14.63 -4.94 -12.56
CA ASN A 135 -14.87 -6.22 -13.23
C ASN A 135 -15.98 -7.07 -12.60
N GLU A 136 -16.03 -7.17 -11.27
CA GLU A 136 -16.89 -8.09 -10.50
C GLU A 136 -18.25 -7.47 -10.13
N ASN A 137 -19.04 -7.02 -11.12
CA ASN A 137 -20.29 -6.29 -10.86
C ASN A 137 -21.35 -7.10 -10.06
N ARG A 138 -21.28 -8.44 -10.10
CA ARG A 138 -22.26 -9.34 -9.47
C ARG A 138 -21.95 -9.68 -8.01
N SER A 139 -20.78 -9.29 -7.51
CA SER A 139 -20.36 -9.62 -6.15
C SER A 139 -21.17 -8.83 -5.10
N LEU A 140 -21.55 -9.50 -3.99
CA LEU A 140 -22.36 -8.88 -2.93
C LEU A 140 -21.72 -7.61 -2.33
N TRP A 141 -20.40 -7.63 -2.14
CA TRP A 141 -19.68 -6.46 -1.62
C TRP A 141 -19.78 -5.25 -2.56
N VAL A 142 -19.79 -5.46 -3.89
CA VAL A 142 -19.97 -4.40 -4.88
C VAL A 142 -21.37 -3.80 -4.76
N ARG A 143 -22.40 -4.65 -4.62
CA ARG A 143 -23.79 -4.20 -4.40
C ARG A 143 -23.93 -3.34 -3.15
N VAL A 144 -23.31 -3.74 -2.04
CA VAL A 144 -23.31 -2.96 -0.79
C VAL A 144 -22.63 -1.61 -0.98
N ILE A 145 -21.48 -1.58 -1.67
CA ILE A 145 -20.76 -0.33 -1.95
C ILE A 145 -21.58 0.59 -2.85
N LYS A 146 -22.23 0.05 -3.90
CA LYS A 146 -23.13 0.80 -4.78
C LYS A 146 -24.31 1.38 -4.03
N ALA A 147 -24.97 0.58 -3.20
CA ALA A 147 -26.11 1.03 -2.39
C ALA A 147 -25.71 2.10 -1.37
N LYS A 148 -24.50 2.02 -0.80
CA LYS A 148 -24.02 2.94 0.23
C LYS A 148 -23.48 4.26 -0.31
N TYR A 149 -22.74 4.22 -1.41
CA TYR A 149 -21.99 5.37 -1.92
C TYR A 149 -22.54 5.97 -3.22
N GLU A 150 -23.55 5.32 -3.81
CA GLU A 150 -24.17 5.69 -5.08
C GLU A 150 -23.20 5.71 -6.27
N GLU A 151 -23.70 5.38 -7.45
CA GLU A 151 -22.94 5.33 -8.70
C GLU A 151 -23.09 6.69 -9.41
N ASN A 152 -21.96 7.31 -9.80
CA ASN A 152 -21.96 8.62 -10.48
C ASN A 152 -21.84 8.49 -12.00
N ASP A 153 -21.18 7.41 -12.44
CA ASP A 153 -20.94 7.00 -13.81
C ASP A 153 -20.94 5.47 -13.78
N ASN A 154 -21.38 4.73 -14.81
CA ASN A 154 -21.72 3.28 -14.79
C ASN A 154 -20.60 2.30 -14.29
N TRP A 155 -19.45 2.85 -13.91
CA TRP A 155 -18.28 2.14 -13.40
C TRP A 155 -17.60 2.86 -12.21
N MET A 156 -18.05 4.05 -11.78
CA MET A 156 -17.41 4.90 -10.77
C MET A 156 -18.39 5.34 -9.66
N THR A 157 -17.99 5.21 -8.39
CA THR A 157 -18.80 5.72 -7.26
C THR A 157 -18.69 7.24 -7.11
N LYS A 158 -19.70 7.87 -6.50
CA LYS A 158 -19.62 9.28 -6.06
C LYS A 158 -18.47 9.49 -5.07
N GLU A 159 -18.04 10.74 -4.94
CA GLU A 159 -17.06 11.12 -3.92
C GLU A 159 -17.65 10.95 -2.53
N VAL A 160 -16.85 10.40 -1.61
CA VAL A 160 -17.30 10.13 -0.24
C VAL A 160 -17.20 11.42 0.58
N THR A 161 -18.27 12.21 0.55
CA THR A 161 -18.37 13.51 1.26
C THR A 161 -18.70 13.37 2.75
N THR A 162 -19.00 12.15 3.23
CA THR A 162 -19.41 11.95 4.63
C THR A 162 -18.33 12.44 5.61
N PRO A 163 -18.66 13.38 6.53
CA PRO A 163 -17.71 13.92 7.51
C PRO A 163 -17.29 12.91 8.56
N TYR A 164 -18.15 11.91 8.83
CA TYR A 164 -17.97 10.96 9.92
C TYR A 164 -17.52 9.58 9.41
N GLY A 165 -16.44 9.07 10.01
CA GLY A 165 -15.97 7.69 9.86
C GLY A 165 -14.76 7.50 8.95
N VAL A 166 -13.84 6.63 9.38
CA VAL A 166 -12.68 6.16 8.60
C VAL A 166 -13.17 5.10 7.61
N SER A 167 -13.84 5.51 6.54
CA SER A 167 -14.27 4.53 5.53
C SER A 167 -13.07 4.02 4.72
N LEU A 168 -12.86 2.71 4.77
CA LEU A 168 -11.89 2.01 3.92
C LEU A 168 -12.09 2.37 2.44
N TRP A 169 -13.34 2.44 1.99
CA TRP A 169 -13.69 2.79 0.61
C TRP A 169 -13.26 4.22 0.25
N LYS A 170 -13.32 5.17 1.19
CA LYS A 170 -12.83 6.54 0.97
C LYS A 170 -11.34 6.54 0.60
N SER A 171 -10.52 5.75 1.32
CA SER A 171 -9.08 5.66 1.05
C SER A 171 -8.74 4.99 -0.30
N ILE A 172 -9.59 4.06 -0.74
CA ILE A 172 -9.48 3.39 -2.04
C ILE A 172 -9.95 4.33 -3.15
N ARG A 173 -11.04 5.05 -2.95
CA ARG A 173 -11.66 5.97 -3.92
C ARG A 173 -10.77 7.16 -4.28
N ILE A 174 -9.90 7.62 -3.38
CA ILE A 174 -8.89 8.66 -3.67
C ILE A 174 -7.95 8.23 -4.80
N LEU A 175 -7.61 6.94 -4.88
CA LEU A 175 -6.70 6.41 -5.91
C LEU A 175 -7.36 6.28 -7.29
N TRP A 176 -8.67 6.52 -7.39
CA TRP A 176 -9.41 6.34 -8.63
C TRP A 176 -8.94 7.26 -9.75
N ASN A 177 -8.54 8.49 -9.44
CA ASN A 177 -8.08 9.45 -10.44
C ASN A 177 -6.82 8.93 -11.14
N GLU A 178 -5.90 8.36 -10.38
CA GLU A 178 -4.69 7.76 -10.91
C GLU A 178 -4.96 6.42 -11.62
N PHE A 179 -5.94 5.66 -11.13
CA PHE A 179 -6.36 4.42 -11.78
C PHE A 179 -7.00 4.70 -13.15
N LYS A 180 -7.83 5.74 -13.26
CA LYS A 180 -8.50 6.14 -14.51
C LYS A 180 -7.51 6.46 -15.63
N VAL A 181 -6.43 7.17 -15.32
CA VAL A 181 -5.38 7.51 -16.30
C VAL A 181 -4.66 6.27 -16.83
N ASN A 182 -4.52 5.24 -15.99
CA ASN A 182 -3.75 4.04 -16.31
C ASN A 182 -4.63 2.85 -16.78
N THR A 183 -5.93 3.06 -17.02
CA THR A 183 -6.86 1.99 -17.38
C THR A 183 -7.47 2.25 -18.75
N ILE A 184 -7.53 1.21 -19.58
CA ILE A 184 -8.22 1.23 -20.87
C ILE A 184 -9.50 0.41 -20.73
N VAL A 185 -10.62 0.98 -21.15
CA VAL A 185 -11.91 0.29 -21.17
C VAL A 185 -12.09 -0.39 -22.52
N LYS A 186 -12.16 -1.73 -22.53
CA LYS A 186 -12.50 -2.48 -23.73
C LYS A 186 -14.02 -2.59 -23.83
N VAL A 187 -14.60 -2.06 -24.91
CA VAL A 187 -16.04 -2.12 -25.17
C VAL A 187 -16.40 -3.56 -25.54
N ALA A 188 -17.34 -4.14 -24.80
CA ALA A 188 -17.94 -5.45 -25.09
C ALA A 188 -19.46 -5.31 -25.19
N ASP A 189 -20.17 -5.34 -24.05
CA ASP A 189 -21.64 -5.48 -24.02
C ASP A 189 -22.44 -4.17 -23.91
N GLY A 190 -21.82 -2.97 -23.99
CA GLY A 190 -22.54 -1.68 -23.94
C GLY A 190 -23.17 -1.29 -22.59
N VAL A 191 -23.43 -2.24 -21.69
CA VAL A 191 -24.10 -2.03 -20.38
C VAL A 191 -23.38 -1.01 -19.49
N LYS A 192 -22.05 -0.94 -19.57
CA LYS A 192 -21.21 -0.05 -18.73
C LYS A 192 -20.53 1.07 -19.50
N THR A 193 -20.56 1.01 -20.82
CA THR A 193 -19.86 1.94 -21.71
C THR A 193 -20.90 2.73 -22.47
N VAL A 194 -21.16 3.94 -22.01
CA VAL A 194 -22.03 4.86 -22.73
C VAL A 194 -21.16 5.57 -23.78
N PHE A 195 -21.43 5.31 -25.06
CA PHE A 195 -20.69 5.94 -26.15
C PHE A 195 -21.13 7.40 -26.37
N TRP A 196 -22.41 7.70 -26.11
CA TRP A 196 -23.02 9.01 -26.27
C TRP A 196 -23.65 9.48 -24.96
N LYS A 197 -23.24 10.64 -24.46
CA LYS A 197 -23.94 11.30 -23.36
C LYS A 197 -25.09 12.09 -23.99
N ALA A 198 -26.34 11.69 -23.76
CA ALA A 198 -27.48 12.49 -24.19
C ALA A 198 -27.52 13.74 -23.30
N ASP A 199 -27.50 14.91 -23.96
CA ASP A 199 -27.60 16.24 -23.34
C ASP A 199 -28.96 16.47 -22.67
#